data_AF-A0A2V7WYS7-F1
#
_entry.id   AF-A0A2V7WYS7-F1
#
_cell.length_a   1.000
_cell.length_b   1.000
_cell.length_c   1.000
_cell.angle_alpha   90.00
_cell.angle_beta   90.00
_cell.angle_gamma   90.00
#
_symmetry.space_group_name_H-M   'P 1'
#
loop_
_entity.id
_entity.type
_entity.pdbx_description
1 polymer ?
#
loop_
_entity_poly.entity_id
_entity_poly.type
_entity_poly.pdbx_seq_one_letter_code
_entity_poly.pdbx_strand_id
1 'polypeptide(L)'
;MPTGSWMRLSAATFSSTLALALTLSRPLFAQGGPPLLTDDPDTPGPRHWEINLSAFREWSRHSRLSETPRLDVNYGVGRRLQLKVEAPYLAKAEDGASTVTGPGNMVVGVKWRFLGQEGQHIAWSVYPQYEFNTAHASVAKGLVADGHALLLPTELTLEVHPIELGFEIGRNFSSGRPDEWLYGV
;
A
#
# COMPACT_ATOMS: atom_id res chain seq x y z
N MET A 1 -29.35 58.50 -47.70
CA MET A 1 -29.93 58.93 -46.40
C MET A 1 -31.37 58.45 -46.33
N PRO A 2 -31.97 58.21 -45.15
CA PRO A 2 -31.59 57.40 -43.99
C PRO A 2 -32.74 56.38 -43.65
N THR A 3 -32.80 55.91 -42.39
CA THR A 3 -33.85 55.09 -41.72
C THR A 3 -33.69 53.57 -41.90
N GLY A 4 -33.78 52.70 -40.89
CA GLY A 4 -34.07 52.82 -39.47
C GLY A 4 -34.62 51.46 -38.96
N SER A 5 -34.21 51.06 -37.76
CA SER A 5 -34.95 50.19 -36.81
C SER A 5 -35.19 48.68 -37.09
N TRP A 6 -34.48 47.87 -36.29
CA TRP A 6 -34.89 46.70 -35.48
C TRP A 6 -35.89 45.66 -35.99
N MET A 7 -35.46 44.39 -35.99
CA MET A 7 -36.31 43.25 -35.61
C MET A 7 -35.53 42.30 -34.69
N ARG A 8 -36.12 42.01 -33.52
CA ARG A 8 -35.65 41.03 -32.53
C ARG A 8 -36.31 39.68 -32.80
N LEU A 9 -35.54 38.60 -32.79
CA LEU A 9 -35.99 37.22 -32.50
C LEU A 9 -34.85 36.60 -31.66
N SER A 10 -34.97 36.60 -30.32
CA SER A 10 -35.50 35.53 -29.46
C SER A 10 -34.61 34.27 -29.38
N ALA A 11 -34.28 33.94 -28.14
CA ALA A 11 -33.28 32.99 -27.65
C ALA A 11 -33.39 31.54 -28.17
N ALA A 12 -32.23 30.89 -28.28
CA ALA A 12 -32.06 29.53 -27.77
C ALA A 12 -30.65 29.38 -27.20
N THR A 13 -30.55 29.52 -25.88
CA THR A 13 -29.43 29.13 -25.03
C THR A 13 -29.12 27.66 -25.26
N PHE A 14 -27.91 27.32 -25.72
CA PHE A 14 -27.39 25.96 -25.55
C PHE A 14 -26.45 25.90 -24.37
N SER A 15 -26.92 25.14 -23.40
CA SER A 15 -26.52 25.08 -22.00
C SER A 15 -25.06 24.68 -21.82
N SER A 16 -24.40 25.39 -20.91
CA SER A 16 -23.08 25.11 -20.38
C SER A 16 -23.10 23.86 -19.49
N THR A 17 -23.15 22.67 -20.08
CA THR A 17 -23.01 21.38 -19.36
C THR A 17 -21.58 20.85 -19.47
N LEU A 18 -20.60 21.60 -18.96
CA LEU A 18 -19.24 21.07 -18.74
C LEU A 18 -18.57 21.61 -17.45
N ALA A 19 -19.35 22.11 -16.50
CA ALA A 19 -18.81 22.78 -15.32
C ALA A 19 -19.40 22.31 -13.98
N LEU A 20 -19.87 21.06 -13.88
CA LEU A 20 -20.46 20.53 -12.64
C LEU A 20 -19.84 19.21 -12.13
N ALA A 21 -18.66 18.82 -12.62
CA ALA A 21 -17.93 17.66 -12.09
C ALA A 21 -16.78 18.04 -11.13
N LEU A 22 -16.45 19.33 -10.98
CA LEU A 22 -15.28 19.79 -10.23
C LEU A 22 -15.59 20.33 -8.82
N THR A 23 -16.86 20.35 -8.39
CA THR A 23 -17.27 21.00 -7.13
C THR A 23 -17.66 20.03 -6.00
N LEU A 24 -17.48 18.72 -6.19
CA LEU A 24 -17.69 17.70 -5.14
C LEU A 24 -16.39 17.08 -4.61
N SER A 25 -15.27 17.77 -4.81
CA SER A 25 -13.98 17.44 -4.21
C SER A 25 -14.04 17.69 -2.71
N ARG A 26 -14.65 16.76 -1.96
CA ARG A 26 -14.39 16.64 -0.52
C ARG A 26 -12.88 16.53 -0.35
N PRO A 27 -12.27 17.23 0.61
CA PRO A 27 -10.91 16.92 0.98
C PRO A 27 -10.91 15.49 1.50
N LEU A 28 -10.54 14.52 0.66
CA LEU A 28 -10.01 13.28 1.17
C LEU A 28 -8.78 13.71 1.95
N PHE A 29 -8.78 13.47 3.26
CA PHE A 29 -7.54 13.39 3.99
C PHE A 29 -6.74 12.29 3.28
N ALA A 30 -5.78 12.71 2.45
CA ALA A 30 -4.73 11.82 2.01
C ALA A 30 -3.94 11.50 3.28
N GLN A 31 -4.34 10.43 3.97
CA GLN A 31 -3.54 9.80 4.98
C GLN A 31 -2.32 9.28 4.21
N GLY A 32 -1.23 10.06 4.23
CA GLY A 32 0.06 9.62 3.73
C GLY A 32 0.57 8.52 4.66
N GLY A 33 0.04 7.31 4.47
CA GLY A 33 0.72 6.11 4.93
C GLY A 33 2.05 5.96 4.19
N PRO A 34 2.94 5.07 4.66
CA PRO A 34 4.11 4.70 3.89
C PRO A 34 3.71 4.37 2.44
N PRO A 35 4.57 4.68 1.45
CA PRO A 35 4.23 4.47 0.04
C PRO A 35 3.72 3.05 -0.15
N LEU A 36 2.54 2.93 -0.76
CA LEU A 36 2.03 1.63 -1.14
C LEU A 36 2.99 1.04 -2.17
N LEU A 37 3.73 0.01 -1.77
CA LEU A 37 4.42 -0.87 -2.69
C LEU A 37 3.43 -1.95 -3.07
N THR A 38 2.84 -1.85 -4.26
CA THR A 38 2.07 -2.94 -4.85
C THR A 38 3.00 -4.13 -5.10
N ASP A 39 2.58 -5.31 -4.66
CA ASP A 39 3.30 -6.57 -4.86
C ASP A 39 2.72 -7.30 -6.08
N ASP A 40 3.55 -8.08 -6.78
CA ASP A 40 3.11 -8.88 -7.92
C ASP A 40 2.57 -10.24 -7.44
N PRO A 41 1.70 -10.89 -8.23
CA PRO A 41 1.11 -12.18 -7.84
C PRO A 41 2.10 -13.35 -7.78
N ASP A 42 3.34 -13.21 -8.24
CA ASP A 42 4.25 -14.34 -8.41
C ASP A 42 4.84 -14.85 -7.08
N THR A 43 5.52 -16.00 -7.19
CA THR A 43 6.11 -16.71 -6.06
C THR A 43 7.51 -17.21 -6.43
N PRO A 44 8.46 -17.33 -5.49
CA PRO A 44 9.84 -17.78 -5.73
C PRO A 44 9.96 -19.13 -6.46
N GLY A 45 8.92 -19.96 -6.40
CA GLY A 45 8.90 -21.28 -7.02
C GLY A 45 9.44 -22.40 -6.12
N PRO A 46 9.41 -23.66 -6.59
CA PRO A 46 9.51 -24.82 -5.72
C PRO A 46 10.87 -24.92 -5.01
N ARG A 47 10.85 -24.85 -3.68
CA ARG A 47 12.05 -24.98 -2.82
C ARG A 47 13.08 -23.86 -3.01
N HIS A 48 12.66 -22.74 -3.59
CA HIS A 48 13.50 -21.55 -3.71
C HIS A 48 13.40 -20.69 -2.46
N TRP A 49 14.54 -20.19 -2.03
CA TRP A 49 14.68 -19.23 -0.94
C TRP A 49 15.10 -17.89 -1.52
N GLU A 50 14.46 -16.83 -1.05
CA GLU A 50 14.87 -15.46 -1.30
C GLU A 50 15.04 -14.75 0.04
N ILE A 51 16.20 -14.14 0.25
CA ILE A 51 16.55 -13.46 1.49
C ILE A 51 16.98 -12.06 1.14
N ASN A 52 16.14 -11.09 1.48
CA ASN A 52 16.34 -9.69 1.21
C ASN A 52 16.74 -8.96 2.49
N LEU A 53 17.76 -8.10 2.36
CA LEU A 53 18.19 -7.21 3.42
C LEU A 53 18.04 -5.78 2.91
N SER A 54 17.19 -5.00 3.56
CA SER A 54 16.90 -3.64 3.16
C SER A 54 17.07 -2.67 4.32
N ALA A 55 17.07 -1.38 3.97
CA ALA A 55 17.03 -0.29 4.93
C ALA A 55 15.98 0.71 4.47
N PHE A 56 15.12 1.13 5.38
CA PHE A 56 14.10 2.15 5.14
C PHE A 56 14.31 3.33 6.08
N ARG A 57 14.01 4.55 5.62
CA ARG A 57 14.07 5.76 6.45
C ARG A 57 12.89 6.66 6.13
N GLU A 58 12.22 7.09 7.17
CA GLU A 58 11.16 8.07 7.14
C GLU A 58 11.55 9.29 7.97
N TRP A 59 11.29 10.47 7.43
CA TRP A 59 11.55 11.74 8.09
C TRP A 59 10.27 12.57 8.11
N SER A 60 9.89 13.03 9.30
CA SER A 60 8.86 14.05 9.50
C SER A 60 9.50 15.34 10.05
N ARG A 61 8.69 16.38 10.25
CA ARG A 61 9.18 17.63 10.85
C ARG A 61 9.78 17.47 12.24
N HIS A 62 9.35 16.47 13.00
CA HIS A 62 9.69 16.31 14.43
C HIS A 62 10.21 14.91 14.79
N SER A 63 10.25 13.99 13.82
CA SER A 63 10.64 12.60 14.06
C SER A 63 11.42 12.03 12.88
N ARG A 64 12.28 11.06 13.19
CA ARG A 64 13.00 10.24 12.23
C ARG A 64 12.81 8.79 12.64
N LEU A 65 12.34 7.97 11.71
CA LEU A 65 12.22 6.53 11.88
C LEU A 65 13.11 5.84 10.85
N SER A 66 13.85 4.83 11.26
CA SER A 66 14.61 3.99 10.34
C SER A 66 14.45 2.52 10.67
N GLU A 67 14.27 1.71 9.63
CA GLU A 67 14.32 0.26 9.68
C GLU A 67 15.66 -0.16 9.12
N THR A 68 16.61 -0.59 9.96
CA THR A 68 17.95 -0.95 9.50
C THR A 68 18.60 -1.93 10.50
N PRO A 69 18.78 -3.22 10.11
CA PRO A 69 18.28 -3.84 8.88
C PRO A 69 16.77 -4.14 8.94
N ARG A 70 16.15 -4.26 7.76
CA ARG A 70 14.91 -5.03 7.57
C ARG A 70 15.25 -6.33 6.85
N LEU A 71 14.98 -7.44 7.52
CA LEU A 71 15.13 -8.78 6.97
C LEU A 71 13.79 -9.23 6.41
N ASP A 72 13.77 -9.68 5.16
CA ASP A 72 12.60 -10.26 4.50
C ASP A 72 13.01 -11.61 3.88
N VAL A 73 12.40 -12.70 4.36
CA VAL A 73 12.70 -14.06 3.95
C VAL A 73 11.46 -14.67 3.31
N ASN A 74 11.62 -15.14 2.07
CA ASN A 74 10.58 -15.78 1.29
C ASN A 74 11.00 -17.20 0.93
N TYR A 75 10.06 -18.14 1.03
CA TYR A 75 10.27 -19.55 0.67
C TYR A 75 9.12 -20.06 -0.20
N GLY A 76 9.45 -20.54 -1.40
CA GLY A 76 8.48 -21.09 -2.32
C GLY A 76 8.12 -22.55 -2.03
N VAL A 77 6.84 -22.80 -1.83
CA VAL A 77 6.26 -24.13 -1.61
C VAL A 77 5.53 -24.57 -2.89
N GLY A 78 6.17 -25.44 -3.67
CA GLY A 78 5.65 -25.79 -4.99
C GLY A 78 5.61 -24.59 -5.94
N ARG A 79 4.68 -24.58 -6.89
CA ARG A 79 4.64 -23.58 -7.98
C ARG A 79 3.78 -22.34 -7.71
N ARG A 80 3.05 -22.34 -6.60
CA ARG A 80 1.93 -21.41 -6.37
C ARG A 80 1.88 -20.83 -4.97
N LEU A 81 2.70 -21.32 -4.04
CA LEU A 81 2.68 -20.87 -2.65
C LEU A 81 4.03 -20.28 -2.28
N GLN A 82 3.98 -19.25 -1.45
CA GLN A 82 5.13 -18.63 -0.82
C GLN A 82 4.83 -18.41 0.66
N LEU A 83 5.80 -18.71 1.51
CA LEU A 83 5.82 -18.34 2.91
C LEU A 83 6.74 -17.15 3.09
N LYS A 84 6.32 -16.16 3.87
CA LYS A 84 7.12 -14.97 4.20
C LYS A 84 7.32 -14.82 5.69
N VAL A 85 8.50 -14.36 6.08
CA VAL A 85 8.79 -13.78 7.38
C VAL A 85 9.54 -12.47 7.18
N GLU A 86 9.05 -11.39 7.81
CA GLU A 86 9.71 -10.09 7.83
C GLU A 86 10.01 -9.66 9.26
N ALA A 87 11.20 -9.12 9.48
CA ALA A 87 11.67 -8.64 10.77
C ALA A 87 12.52 -7.36 10.60
N PRO A 88 11.96 -6.18 10.90
CA PRO A 88 12.70 -4.92 10.93
C PRO A 88 13.35 -4.64 12.28
N TYR A 89 14.52 -4.03 12.28
CA TYR A 89 15.12 -3.41 13.46
C TYR A 89 14.98 -1.89 13.38
N LEU A 90 14.35 -1.28 14.38
CA LEU A 90 13.96 0.12 14.37
C LEU A 90 14.94 0.99 15.16
N ALA A 91 15.17 2.20 14.64
CA ALA A 91 15.69 3.33 15.41
C ALA A 91 14.77 4.53 15.19
N LYS A 92 14.31 5.12 16.30
CA LYS A 92 13.42 6.28 16.32
C LYS A 92 14.10 7.43 17.07
N ALA A 93 14.16 8.60 16.44
CA ALA A 93 14.62 9.83 17.05
C ALA A 93 13.51 10.87 16.96
N GLU A 94 13.25 11.56 18.07
CA GLU A 94 12.28 12.66 18.17
C GLU A 94 12.99 13.90 18.70
N ASP A 95 12.53 15.08 18.33
CA ASP A 95 13.17 16.33 18.73
C ASP A 95 13.22 16.46 20.27
N GLY A 96 14.42 16.69 20.81
CA GLY A 96 14.64 16.85 22.25
C GLY A 96 14.67 15.54 23.05
N ALA A 97 14.47 14.38 22.42
CA ALA A 97 14.57 13.06 23.05
C ALA A 97 15.84 12.30 22.61
N SER A 98 16.26 11.33 23.42
CA SER A 98 17.30 10.39 23.00
C SER A 98 16.76 9.41 21.96
N THR A 99 17.62 9.01 21.02
CA THR A 99 17.27 7.96 20.06
C THR A 99 17.00 6.65 20.79
N VAL A 100 15.84 6.04 20.52
CA VAL A 100 15.48 4.71 21.00
C VAL A 100 15.61 3.69 19.89
N THR A 101 16.04 2.48 20.22
CA THR A 101 16.21 1.37 19.26
C THR A 101 15.68 0.06 19.79
N GLY A 102 15.28 -0.82 18.88
CA GLY A 102 14.78 -2.16 19.19
C GLY A 102 14.11 -2.84 18.01
N PRO A 103 13.74 -4.13 18.16
CA PRO A 103 12.99 -4.86 17.14
C PRO A 103 11.64 -4.18 16.84
N GLY A 104 11.26 -4.15 15.58
CA GLY A 104 9.91 -3.77 15.15
C GLY A 104 8.93 -4.95 15.22
N ASN A 105 7.74 -4.73 14.68
CA ASN A 105 6.74 -5.78 14.52
C ASN A 105 7.21 -6.79 13.48
N MET A 106 6.98 -8.08 13.73
CA MET A 106 7.22 -9.11 12.73
C MET A 106 5.98 -9.30 11.88
N VAL A 107 6.19 -9.62 10.60
CA VAL A 107 5.13 -10.02 9.68
C VAL A 107 5.37 -11.46 9.26
N VAL A 108 4.33 -12.28 9.30
CA VAL A 108 4.32 -13.60 8.67
C VAL A 108 3.24 -13.61 7.59
N GLY A 109 3.54 -14.20 6.44
CA GLY A 109 2.64 -14.17 5.30
C GLY A 109 2.57 -15.49 4.54
N VAL A 110 1.43 -15.72 3.89
CA VAL A 110 1.24 -16.83 2.94
C VAL A 110 0.68 -16.26 1.65
N LYS A 111 1.48 -16.25 0.58
CA LYS A 111 0.99 -15.88 -0.75
C LYS A 111 0.56 -17.13 -1.49
N TRP A 112 -0.61 -17.07 -2.12
CA TRP A 112 -1.13 -18.13 -2.98
C TRP A 112 -1.53 -17.56 -4.35
N ARG A 113 -0.72 -17.86 -5.37
CA ARG A 113 -1.04 -17.59 -6.77
C ARG A 113 -1.95 -18.68 -7.32
N PHE A 114 -3.22 -18.39 -7.47
CA PHE A 114 -4.19 -19.37 -7.97
C PHE A 114 -4.39 -19.29 -9.50
N LEU A 115 -4.05 -18.16 -10.13
CA LEU A 115 -4.14 -17.95 -11.59
C LEU A 115 -2.84 -17.33 -12.15
N GLY A 116 -2.47 -17.76 -13.35
CA GLY A 116 -1.36 -17.16 -14.11
C GLY A 116 0.00 -17.24 -13.44
N GLN A 117 0.94 -16.45 -13.94
CA GLN A 117 2.27 -16.14 -13.39
C GLN A 117 2.79 -14.88 -14.13
N GLU A 118 3.91 -14.30 -13.70
CA GLU A 118 4.54 -13.19 -14.41
C GLU A 118 4.81 -13.53 -15.90
N GLY A 119 4.63 -12.58 -16.81
CA GLY A 119 4.77 -12.82 -18.25
C GLY A 119 3.53 -13.43 -18.93
N GLN A 120 2.41 -13.60 -18.20
CA GLN A 120 1.12 -14.01 -18.77
C GLN A 120 0.14 -12.84 -18.75
N HIS A 121 -0.83 -12.83 -19.68
CA HIS A 121 -1.84 -11.77 -19.79
C HIS A 121 -2.56 -11.44 -18.47
N ILE A 122 -2.73 -12.42 -17.59
CA ILE A 122 -3.36 -12.26 -16.28
C ILE A 122 -2.63 -13.14 -15.26
N ALA A 123 -2.27 -12.57 -14.11
CA ALA A 123 -1.85 -13.29 -12.92
C ALA A 123 -2.65 -12.82 -11.70
N TRP A 124 -3.01 -13.73 -10.79
CA TRP A 124 -3.85 -13.40 -9.63
C TRP A 124 -3.49 -14.24 -8.41
N SER A 125 -3.31 -13.58 -7.27
CA SER A 125 -3.00 -14.16 -5.97
C SER A 125 -3.88 -13.59 -4.85
N VAL A 126 -3.82 -14.25 -3.70
CA VAL A 126 -4.13 -13.68 -2.39
C VAL A 126 -2.88 -13.74 -1.53
N TYR A 127 -2.68 -12.74 -0.67
CA TYR A 127 -1.50 -12.69 0.20
C TYR A 127 -1.82 -12.31 1.66
N PRO A 128 -2.56 -13.15 2.41
CA PRO A 128 -2.76 -12.94 3.85
C PRO A 128 -1.44 -12.73 4.61
N GLN A 129 -1.40 -11.66 5.41
CA GLN A 129 -0.26 -11.26 6.22
C GLN A 129 -0.71 -10.94 7.64
N TYR A 130 0.03 -11.44 8.62
CA TYR A 130 -0.22 -11.20 10.03
C TYR A 130 0.97 -10.50 10.68
N GLU A 131 0.71 -9.30 11.19
CA GLU A 131 1.68 -8.47 11.91
C GLU A 131 1.45 -8.57 13.42
N PHE A 132 2.52 -8.72 14.19
CA PHE A 132 2.43 -8.80 15.65
C PHE A 132 3.69 -8.26 16.34
N ASN A 133 3.52 -7.84 17.60
CA ASN A 133 4.66 -7.42 18.42
C ASN A 133 5.57 -8.60 18.77
N THR A 134 6.88 -8.38 18.59
CA THR A 134 7.92 -9.37 18.94
C THR A 134 8.50 -9.15 20.33
N ALA A 135 8.56 -7.89 20.77
CA ALA A 135 9.21 -7.49 22.00
C ALA A 135 8.38 -6.42 22.73
N HIS A 136 7.87 -6.77 23.92
CA HIS A 136 7.16 -5.81 24.78
C HIS A 136 8.01 -4.59 25.14
N ALA A 137 9.34 -4.75 25.22
CA ALA A 137 10.26 -3.63 25.43
C ALA A 137 10.18 -2.58 24.30
N SER A 138 9.90 -2.99 23.06
CA SER A 138 9.71 -2.06 21.93
C SER A 138 8.40 -1.29 22.04
N VAL A 139 7.33 -1.92 22.54
CA VAL A 139 6.06 -1.26 22.87
C VAL A 139 6.29 -0.22 23.97
N ALA A 140 6.95 -0.61 25.07
CA ALA A 140 7.25 0.28 26.19
C ALA A 140 8.13 1.48 25.81
N LYS A 141 9.00 1.33 24.80
CA LYS A 141 9.83 2.40 24.23
C LYS A 141 9.10 3.28 23.21
N GLY A 142 7.85 2.97 22.86
CA GLY A 142 7.10 3.69 21.83
C GLY A 142 7.66 3.52 20.41
N LEU A 143 8.37 2.42 20.16
CA LEU A 143 8.90 2.06 18.84
C LEU A 143 7.81 1.47 17.93
N VAL A 144 6.88 0.73 18.52
CA VAL A 144 5.74 0.09 17.84
C VAL A 144 4.49 0.27 18.68
N ALA A 145 3.33 0.30 18.04
CA ALA A 145 2.05 0.25 18.74
C ALA A 145 1.83 -1.16 19.31
N ASP A 146 1.17 -1.25 20.48
CA ASP A 146 0.73 -2.52 21.03
C ASP A 146 -0.41 -3.10 20.18
N GLY A 147 -0.36 -4.41 19.94
CA GLY A 147 -1.37 -5.15 19.21
C GLY A 147 -0.87 -5.98 18.03
N HIS A 148 -1.82 -6.34 17.18
CA HIS A 148 -1.62 -7.13 15.98
C HIS A 148 -2.53 -6.65 14.85
N ALA A 149 -2.19 -7.03 13.64
CA ALA A 149 -2.98 -6.73 12.45
C ALA A 149 -3.02 -7.92 11.50
N LEU A 150 -4.16 -8.14 10.85
CA LEU A 150 -4.34 -9.11 9.79
C LEU A 150 -4.70 -8.37 8.50
N LEU A 151 -3.77 -8.35 7.55
CA LEU A 151 -3.99 -7.83 6.22
C LEU A 151 -4.42 -8.98 5.30
N LEU A 152 -5.53 -8.80 4.59
CA LEU A 152 -6.05 -9.72 3.58
C LEU A 152 -6.11 -9.03 2.22
N PRO A 153 -4.99 -8.99 1.47
CA PRO A 153 -4.93 -8.42 0.13
C PRO A 153 -5.11 -9.48 -0.95
N THR A 154 -5.54 -9.01 -2.12
CA THR A 154 -5.52 -9.74 -3.37
C THR A 154 -4.81 -8.91 -4.43
N GLU A 155 -3.93 -9.56 -5.20
CA GLU A 155 -3.05 -8.91 -6.17
C GLU A 155 -3.37 -9.45 -7.56
N LEU A 156 -3.53 -8.54 -8.53
CA LEU A 156 -3.86 -8.86 -9.91
C LEU A 156 -2.86 -8.13 -10.81
N THR A 157 -2.18 -8.87 -11.68
CA THR A 157 -1.40 -8.29 -12.77
C THR A 157 -2.10 -8.54 -14.09
N LEU A 158 -2.23 -7.49 -14.90
CA LEU A 158 -2.69 -7.53 -16.28
C LEU A 158 -1.53 -7.15 -17.19
N GLU A 159 -1.18 -8.03 -18.12
CA GLU A 159 -0.13 -7.78 -19.10
C GLU A 159 -0.74 -7.55 -20.49
N VAL A 160 -0.58 -6.33 -21.01
CA VAL A 160 -0.96 -5.93 -22.35
C VAL A 160 0.28 -5.30 -23.00
N HIS A 161 1.11 -6.14 -23.63
CA HIS A 161 2.42 -5.74 -24.16
C HIS A 161 2.37 -4.39 -24.91
N PRO A 162 3.21 -3.40 -24.56
CA PRO A 162 4.36 -3.45 -23.64
C PRO A 162 4.04 -3.02 -22.18
N ILE A 163 2.77 -2.95 -21.79
CA ILE A 163 2.32 -2.42 -20.51
C ILE A 163 1.99 -3.56 -19.55
N GLU A 164 2.47 -3.44 -18.32
CA GLU A 164 2.05 -4.25 -17.18
C GLU A 164 1.33 -3.35 -16.18
N LEU A 165 0.15 -3.79 -15.72
CA LEU A 165 -0.64 -3.09 -14.70
C LEU A 165 -0.82 -4.03 -13.50
N GLY A 166 -0.28 -3.63 -12.36
CA GLY A 166 -0.57 -4.24 -11.07
C GLY A 166 -1.82 -3.62 -10.45
N PHE A 167 -2.58 -4.40 -9.71
CA PHE A 167 -3.71 -3.93 -8.92
C PHE A 167 -3.69 -4.68 -7.61
N GLU A 168 -3.87 -3.97 -6.51
CA GLU A 168 -4.01 -4.57 -5.20
C GLU A 168 -5.21 -3.98 -4.48
N ILE A 169 -5.98 -4.84 -3.82
CA ILE A 169 -7.02 -4.41 -2.88
C ILE A 169 -6.99 -5.33 -1.67
N GLY A 170 -7.09 -4.74 -0.48
CA GLY A 170 -7.05 -5.49 0.76
C GLY A 170 -7.77 -4.80 1.90
N ARG A 171 -8.06 -5.59 2.93
CA ARG A 171 -8.63 -5.13 4.19
C ARG A 171 -7.66 -5.45 5.32
N ASN A 172 -7.36 -4.47 6.14
CA ASN A 172 -6.53 -4.61 7.32
C ASN A 172 -7.40 -4.59 8.58
N PHE A 173 -7.37 -5.69 9.34
CA PHE A 173 -8.06 -5.81 10.63
C PHE A 173 -7.06 -5.58 11.74
N SER A 174 -7.22 -4.49 12.50
CA SER A 174 -6.23 -4.10 13.52
C SER A 174 -6.81 -4.20 14.92
N SER A 175 -6.04 -4.74 15.87
CA SER A 175 -6.42 -4.68 17.27
C SER A 175 -6.21 -3.26 17.82
N GLY A 176 -7.22 -2.67 18.44
CA GLY A 176 -7.10 -1.36 19.09
C GLY A 176 -7.01 -0.16 18.14
N ARG A 177 -7.15 -0.38 16.82
CA ARG A 177 -7.27 0.67 15.80
C ARG A 177 -8.45 0.36 14.88
N PRO A 178 -9.06 1.35 14.22
CA PRO A 178 -10.06 1.10 13.19
C PRO A 178 -9.49 0.23 12.06
N ASP A 179 -10.32 -0.64 11.50
CA ASP A 179 -9.99 -1.39 10.30
C ASP A 179 -9.82 -0.45 9.09
N GLU A 180 -8.88 -0.79 8.21
CA GLU A 180 -8.50 0.05 7.08
C GLU A 180 -8.63 -0.70 5.75
N TRP A 181 -8.98 0.03 4.68
CA TRP A 181 -8.87 -0.47 3.32
C TRP A 181 -7.52 -0.08 2.74
N LEU A 182 -6.91 -0.99 2.01
CA LEU A 182 -5.70 -0.79 1.22
C LEU A 182 -6.05 -1.02 -0.25
N TYR A 183 -5.60 -0.14 -1.13
CA TYR A 183 -5.78 -0.31 -2.57
C TYR A 183 -4.69 0.43 -3.36
N GLY A 184 -4.24 -0.17 -4.46
CA GLY A 184 -3.15 0.32 -5.29
C GLY A 184 -3.29 -0.07 -6.75
N VAL A 185 -2.61 0.69 -7.61
CA VAL A 185 -2.38 0.39 -9.03
C VAL A 185 -0.89 0.63 -9.30
#